data_AF-A0A519K1U4-F1
#
_entry.id   AF-A0A519K1U4-F1
#
_cell.length_a   1.000
_cell.length_b   1.000
_cell.length_c   1.000
_cell.angle_alpha   90.00
_cell.angle_beta   90.00
_cell.angle_gamma   90.00
#
_symmetry.space_group_name_H-M   'P 1'
#
loop_
_entity.id
_entity.type
_entity.pdbx_description
1 polymer ?
#
loop_
_entity_poly.entity_id
_entity_poly.type
_entity_poly.pdbx_seq_one_letter_code
_entity_poly.pdbx_strand_id
1 'polypeptide(L)'
;MDIFERIKQNPGPLGQFADYAEGYYIFPRLEGPIGPRMKFQGKEVIFWSANDYLGLCNHPEVLEADAKAAAEYGMFYPMGARAMSGETDQHLQLERELAEFVQKESAYLLNFGYQGMV
;
A
#
# COMPACT_ATOMS: atom_id res chain seq x y z
N MET A 1 -33.04 -2.24 -13.15
CA MET A 1 -33.11 -2.37 -11.69
C MET A 1 -32.26 -1.27 -11.10
N ASP A 2 -32.84 -0.45 -10.22
CA ASP A 2 -32.12 0.63 -9.54
C ASP A 2 -31.04 0.05 -8.60
N ILE A 3 -29.84 0.65 -8.59
CA ILE A 3 -28.71 0.13 -7.82
C ILE A 3 -28.94 0.21 -6.31
N PHE A 4 -29.65 1.24 -5.84
CA PHE A 4 -29.98 1.39 -4.43
C PHE A 4 -31.02 0.35 -4.01
N GLU A 5 -32.01 0.09 -4.85
CA GLU A 5 -33.00 -0.97 -4.59
C GLU A 5 -32.34 -2.37 -4.55
N ARG A 6 -31.37 -2.63 -5.45
CA ARG A 6 -30.61 -3.89 -5.43
C ARG A 6 -29.83 -4.05 -4.11
N ILE A 7 -29.16 -3.00 -3.64
CA ILE A 7 -28.37 -3.04 -2.39
C ILE A 7 -29.28 -3.24 -1.18
N LYS A 8 -30.44 -2.59 -1.12
CA LYS A 8 -31.42 -2.80 -0.03
C LYS A 8 -31.92 -4.23 0.04
N GLN A 9 -32.15 -4.87 -1.11
CA GLN A 9 -32.70 -6.22 -1.19
C GLN A 9 -31.66 -7.31 -0.92
N ASN A 10 -30.41 -7.08 -1.31
CA ASN A 10 -29.32 -8.03 -1.10
C ASN A 10 -28.02 -7.26 -0.83
N PRO A 11 -27.76 -6.90 0.43
CA PRO A 11 -26.60 -6.09 0.81
C PRO A 11 -25.31 -6.93 0.85
N GLY A 12 -25.39 -8.24 0.56
CA GLY A 12 -24.25 -9.16 0.52
C GLY A 12 -23.69 -9.52 1.90
N PRO A 13 -22.62 -10.34 1.97
CA PRO A 13 -22.07 -10.86 3.23
C PRO A 13 -21.55 -9.80 4.20
N LEU A 14 -21.10 -8.66 3.68
CA LEU A 14 -20.64 -7.52 4.51
C LEU A 14 -21.78 -6.54 4.83
N GLY A 15 -22.87 -6.60 4.07
CA GLY A 15 -24.01 -5.70 4.20
C GLY A 15 -24.71 -5.77 5.55
N GLN A 16 -24.69 -6.93 6.20
CA GLN A 16 -25.20 -7.13 7.57
C GLN A 16 -24.46 -6.31 8.64
N PHE A 17 -23.32 -5.71 8.29
CA PHE A 17 -22.51 -4.90 9.19
C PHE A 17 -22.56 -3.40 8.85
N ALA A 18 -23.30 -3.00 7.81
CA ALA A 18 -23.27 -1.65 7.26
C ALA A 18 -23.64 -0.57 8.30
N ASP A 19 -24.56 -0.86 9.22
CA ASP A 19 -25.06 0.11 10.19
C ASP A 19 -24.05 0.50 11.29
N TYR A 20 -22.98 -0.29 11.49
CA TYR A 20 -22.05 -0.08 12.61
C TYR A 20 -20.57 -0.29 12.31
N ALA A 21 -20.23 -0.91 11.17
CA ALA A 21 -18.84 -1.25 10.88
C ALA A 21 -18.03 -0.06 10.37
N GLU A 22 -18.65 0.84 9.59
CA GLU A 22 -17.95 1.96 8.96
C GLU A 22 -17.34 2.91 9.99
N GLY A 23 -16.10 3.32 9.75
CA GLY A 23 -15.36 4.25 10.60
C GLY A 23 -14.67 3.61 11.82
N TYR A 24 -15.00 2.35 12.16
CA TYR A 24 -14.29 1.59 13.19
C TYR A 24 -13.71 0.28 12.67
N TYR A 25 -14.56 -0.66 12.26
CA TYR A 25 -14.15 -2.01 11.83
C TYR A 25 -13.82 -2.05 10.33
N ILE A 26 -14.50 -1.22 9.56
CA ILE A 26 -14.33 -1.05 8.12
C ILE A 26 -13.99 0.42 7.87
N PHE A 27 -12.94 0.67 7.10
CA PHE A 27 -12.42 2.02 6.84
C PHE A 27 -12.20 2.85 8.13
N PRO A 28 -11.41 2.36 9.09
CA PRO A 28 -11.09 3.12 10.29
C PRO A 28 -10.45 4.46 9.92
N ARG A 29 -10.94 5.54 10.54
CA ARG A 29 -10.33 6.86 10.36
C ARG A 29 -9.07 6.97 11.22
N LEU A 30 -7.92 6.98 10.58
CA LEU A 30 -6.63 7.14 11.23
C LEU A 30 -6.37 8.63 11.53
N GLU A 31 -5.71 8.92 12.65
CA GLU A 31 -5.42 10.29 13.10
C GLU A 31 -3.93 10.48 13.35
N GLY A 32 -3.33 11.49 12.72
CA GLY A 32 -1.93 11.84 12.94
C GLY A 32 -0.94 10.78 12.45
N PRO A 33 0.31 10.83 12.94
CA PRO A 33 1.33 9.84 12.61
C PRO A 33 0.94 8.43 13.06
N ILE A 34 1.22 7.44 12.21
CA ILE A 34 0.95 6.03 12.49
C ILE A 34 2.28 5.35 12.84
N GLY A 35 2.28 4.56 13.90
CA GLY A 35 3.40 3.72 14.30
C GLY A 35 2.97 2.71 15.36
N PRO A 36 3.91 2.13 16.12
CA PRO A 36 3.58 1.19 17.21
C PRO A 36 2.60 1.76 18.24
N ARG A 37 2.55 3.08 18.36
CA ARG A 37 1.50 3.84 19.03
C ARG A 37 0.91 4.85 18.06
N MET A 38 -0.39 5.08 18.17
CA MET A 38 -1.10 6.05 17.34
C MET A 38 -2.31 6.62 18.09
N LYS A 39 -2.88 7.69 17.54
CA LYS A 39 -4.15 8.23 17.99
C LYS A 39 -5.30 7.58 17.22
N PHE A 40 -6.28 7.06 17.94
CA PHE A 40 -7.49 6.48 17.37
C PHE A 40 -8.72 6.92 18.16
N GLN A 41 -9.65 7.59 17.50
CA GLN A 41 -10.87 8.15 18.11
C GLN A 41 -10.55 9.03 19.32
N GLY A 42 -9.59 9.93 19.16
CA GLY A 42 -9.19 10.83 20.24
C GLY A 42 -8.32 10.21 21.34
N LYS A 43 -8.01 8.91 21.29
CA LYS A 43 -7.28 8.19 22.34
C LYS A 43 -5.94 7.65 21.84
N GLU A 44 -4.95 7.66 22.72
CA GLU A 44 -3.67 6.98 22.49
C GLU A 44 -3.86 5.46 22.62
N VAL A 45 -3.44 4.72 21.59
CA VAL A 45 -3.56 3.25 21.53
C VAL A 45 -2.26 2.60 21.05
N ILE A 46 -2.09 1.31 21.34
CA ILE A 46 -1.05 0.47 20.75
C ILE A 46 -1.62 -0.14 19.46
N PHE A 47 -0.89 -0.06 18.35
CA PHE A 47 -1.34 -0.51 17.04
C PHE A 47 -0.76 -1.88 16.68
N TRP A 48 -1.55 -2.94 16.88
CA TRP A 48 -1.13 -4.33 16.62
C TRP A 48 -1.54 -4.88 15.25
N SER A 49 -2.36 -4.15 14.49
CA SER A 49 -2.90 -4.60 13.20
C SER A 49 -2.20 -3.94 12.01
N ALA A 50 -0.90 -3.68 12.14
CA ALA A 50 -0.04 -3.17 11.07
C ALA A 50 0.79 -4.30 10.46
N ASN A 51 1.18 -4.14 9.19
CA ASN A 51 2.10 -5.05 8.50
C ASN A 51 3.54 -4.52 8.47
N ASP A 52 3.86 -3.48 9.26
CA ASP A 52 5.21 -2.91 9.36
C ASP A 52 6.05 -3.65 10.40
N TYR A 53 6.35 -4.92 10.11
CA TYR A 53 6.99 -5.83 11.06
C TYR A 53 8.39 -5.39 11.52
N LEU A 54 9.11 -4.66 10.65
CA LEU A 54 10.47 -4.19 10.92
C LEU A 54 10.52 -2.72 11.33
N GLY A 55 9.38 -2.00 11.31
CA GLY A 55 9.35 -0.57 11.62
C GLY A 55 10.00 0.29 10.53
N LEU A 56 10.06 -0.19 9.29
CA LEU A 56 10.82 0.46 8.21
C LEU A 56 10.00 1.54 7.49
N CYS A 57 8.67 1.53 7.58
CA CYS A 57 7.82 2.47 6.85
C CYS A 57 8.13 3.95 7.17
N ASN A 58 8.55 4.24 8.40
CA ASN A 58 8.93 5.59 8.84
C ASN A 58 10.43 5.72 9.16
N HIS A 59 11.27 4.78 8.69
CA HIS A 59 12.70 4.86 8.92
C HIS A 59 13.28 6.12 8.22
N PRO A 60 14.12 6.93 8.88
CA PRO A 60 14.59 8.20 8.30
C PRO A 60 15.23 8.06 6.91
N GLU A 61 16.01 7.01 6.69
CA GLU A 61 16.66 6.75 5.40
C GLU A 61 15.65 6.40 4.28
N VAL A 62 14.56 5.71 4.62
CA VAL A 62 13.49 5.38 3.66
C VAL A 62 12.74 6.64 3.25
N LEU A 63 12.39 7.49 4.22
CA LEU A 63 11.72 8.77 3.97
C LEU A 63 12.60 9.74 3.16
N GLU A 64 13.91 9.75 3.43
CA GLU A 64 14.85 10.57 2.67
C GLU A 64 14.98 10.08 1.21
N ALA A 65 15.06 8.77 0.99
CA ALA A 65 15.10 8.20 -0.36
C ALA A 65 13.82 8.53 -1.15
N ASP A 66 12.65 8.38 -0.54
CA ASP A 66 11.35 8.72 -1.14
C ASP A 66 11.27 10.21 -1.52
N ALA A 67 11.63 11.11 -0.60
CA ALA A 67 11.63 12.54 -0.84
C ALA A 67 12.57 12.97 -1.97
N LYS A 68 13.77 12.36 -2.03
CA LYS A 68 14.74 12.62 -3.12
C LYS A 68 14.23 12.11 -4.45
N ALA A 69 13.70 10.89 -4.51
CA ALA A 69 13.17 10.31 -5.74
C ALA A 69 12.00 11.16 -6.28
N ALA A 70 11.10 11.62 -5.40
CA ALA A 70 10.01 12.51 -5.79
C ALA A 70 10.51 13.86 -6.35
N ALA A 71 11.57 14.43 -5.79
CA ALA A 71 12.17 15.67 -6.27
C ALA A 71 12.91 15.50 -7.60
N GLU A 72 13.57 14.36 -7.81
CA GLU A 72 14.36 14.05 -9.01
C GLU A 72 13.49 13.66 -10.21
N TYR A 73 12.54 12.75 -10.00
CA TYR A 73 11.74 12.14 -11.07
C TYR A 73 10.37 12.82 -11.28
N GLY A 74 9.88 13.54 -10.27
CA GLY A 74 8.56 14.14 -10.29
C GLY A 74 7.44 13.10 -10.49
N MET A 75 6.29 13.54 -11.00
CA MET A 75 5.12 12.68 -11.21
C MET A 75 5.02 12.12 -12.63
N PHE A 76 5.90 12.55 -13.52
CA PHE A 76 5.88 12.17 -14.93
C PHE A 76 6.79 10.98 -15.23
N TYR A 77 7.82 10.75 -14.42
CA TYR A 77 8.83 9.74 -14.72
C TYR A 77 8.73 8.53 -13.78
N PRO A 78 8.66 7.29 -14.31
CA PRO A 78 8.34 6.95 -15.69
C PRO A 78 6.82 6.94 -15.95
N MET A 79 6.42 7.30 -17.17
CA MET A 79 5.02 7.26 -17.62
C MET A 79 4.86 6.18 -18.69
N GLY A 80 4.14 5.11 -18.37
CA GLY A 80 3.79 4.04 -19.29
C GLY A 80 4.05 2.64 -18.74
N ALA A 81 3.68 1.62 -19.51
CA ALA A 81 4.01 0.24 -19.17
C ALA A 81 5.53 0.00 -19.27
N ARG A 82 6.07 -0.89 -18.42
CA ARG A 82 7.49 -1.32 -18.47
C ARG A 82 7.91 -1.79 -19.87
N ALA A 83 7.01 -2.49 -20.58
CA ALA A 83 7.22 -2.93 -21.95
C ALA A 83 7.35 -1.81 -23.00
N MET A 84 7.06 -0.55 -22.63
CA MET A 84 7.08 0.61 -23.52
C MET A 84 8.03 1.68 -22.98
N SER A 85 7.52 2.68 -22.27
CA SER A 85 8.25 3.85 -21.76
C SER A 85 8.36 3.86 -20.23
N GLY A 86 8.02 2.75 -19.58
CA GLY A 86 7.90 2.63 -18.12
C GLY A 86 9.18 2.18 -17.40
N GLU A 87 10.21 1.76 -18.14
CA GLU A 87 11.41 1.14 -17.56
C GLU A 87 12.51 2.16 -17.26
N THR A 88 13.18 1.99 -16.12
CA THR A 88 14.25 2.88 -15.65
C THR A 88 15.39 2.06 -15.05
N ASP A 89 16.57 2.66 -14.92
CA ASP A 89 17.73 2.00 -14.30
C ASP A 89 17.45 1.60 -12.85
N GLN A 90 16.63 2.36 -12.12
CA GLN A 90 16.23 2.05 -10.75
C GLN A 90 15.41 0.76 -10.66
N HIS A 91 14.53 0.52 -11.65
CA HIS A 91 13.79 -0.73 -11.73
C HIS A 91 14.72 -1.92 -11.94
N LEU A 92 15.63 -1.80 -12.91
CA LEU A 92 16.58 -2.86 -13.25
C LEU A 92 17.55 -3.12 -12.09
N GLN A 93 17.95 -2.08 -11.36
CA GLN A 93 18.77 -2.22 -10.16
C GLN A 93 18.04 -2.99 -9.06
N LEU A 94 16.82 -2.58 -8.70
CA LEU A 94 16.03 -3.25 -7.67
C LEU A 94 15.76 -4.72 -8.03
N GLU A 95 15.45 -5.02 -9.29
CA GLU A 95 15.24 -6.39 -9.77
C GLU A 95 16.50 -7.26 -9.60
N ARG A 96 17.68 -6.74 -9.92
CA ARG A 96 18.95 -7.46 -9.69
C ARG A 96 19.22 -7.69 -8.20
N GLU A 97 19.08 -6.65 -7.38
CA GLU A 97 19.34 -6.72 -5.94
C GLU A 97 18.37 -7.68 -5.24
N LEU A 98 17.09 -7.68 -5.63
CA LEU A 98 16.11 -8.62 -5.10
C LEU A 98 16.40 -10.06 -5.54
N ALA A 99 16.76 -10.27 -6.81
CA ALA A 99 17.13 -11.60 -7.32
C ALA A 99 18.33 -12.17 -6.54
N GLU A 100 19.36 -11.34 -6.30
CA GLU A 100 20.52 -11.71 -5.50
C GLU A 100 20.12 -12.02 -4.05
N PHE A 101 19.33 -11.14 -3.42
CA PHE A 101 18.87 -11.30 -2.04
C PHE A 101 18.12 -12.62 -1.81
N VAL A 102 17.24 -13.01 -2.75
CA VAL A 102 16.47 -14.27 -2.65
C VAL A 102 17.14 -15.46 -3.34
N GLN A 103 18.37 -15.29 -3.84
CA GLN A 103 19.16 -16.32 -4.53
C GLN A 103 18.43 -16.95 -5.72
N LYS A 104 17.93 -16.09 -6.63
CA LYS A 104 17.28 -16.46 -7.89
C LYS A 104 18.07 -15.87 -9.06
N GLU A 105 17.90 -16.47 -10.24
CA GLU A 105 18.55 -16.02 -11.47
C GLU A 105 18.10 -14.60 -11.88
N SER A 106 16.82 -14.29 -11.66
CA SER A 106 16.24 -12.99 -11.99
C SER A 106 14.99 -12.74 -11.14
N ALA A 107 14.58 -11.48 -11.07
CA ALA A 107 13.33 -11.03 -10.46
C ALA A 107 12.67 -9.99 -11.38
N TYR A 108 11.36 -9.78 -11.20
CA TYR A 108 10.61 -8.78 -11.95
C TYR A 108 9.75 -7.96 -11.00
N LEU A 109 9.80 -6.64 -11.13
CA LEU A 109 9.00 -5.74 -10.31
C LEU A 109 7.57 -5.62 -10.86
N LEU A 110 6.61 -5.72 -9.96
CA LEU A 110 5.19 -5.49 -10.22
C LEU A 110 4.69 -4.38 -9.30
N ASN A 111 3.59 -3.70 -9.67
CA ASN A 111 3.07 -2.58 -8.87
C ASN A 111 2.51 -3.06 -7.52
N PHE A 112 1.93 -4.27 -7.49
CA PHE A 112 1.35 -4.84 -6.28
C PHE A 112 1.61 -6.34 -6.19
N GLY A 113 1.81 -6.85 -4.97
CA GLY A 113 2.03 -8.29 -4.74
C GLY A 113 0.93 -9.19 -5.30
N TYR A 114 -0.33 -8.72 -5.31
CA TYR A 114 -1.46 -9.46 -5.90
C TYR A 114 -1.26 -9.79 -7.39
N GLN A 115 -0.59 -8.92 -8.15
CA GLN A 115 -0.33 -9.17 -9.58
C GLN A 115 0.66 -10.31 -9.81
N GLY A 116 1.49 -10.64 -8.81
CA GLY A 116 2.48 -11.71 -8.88
C GLY A 116 1.96 -13.08 -8.42
N MET A 117 0.70 -13.18 -7.99
CA MET A 117 0.13 -14.38 -7.36
C MET A 117 -0.56 -15.36 -8.34
N VAL A 118 -0.11 -15.43 -9.59
CA VAL A 118 -0.75 -16.25 -10.65
C VAL A 118 -0.29 -17.70 -10.63
#